data_AF-A0A7C6HPJ1-F1
#
_entry.id   AF-A0A7C6HPJ1-F1
#
_cell.length_a   1.000
_cell.length_b   1.000
_cell.length_c   1.000
_cell.angle_alpha   90.00
_cell.angle_beta   90.00
_cell.angle_gamma   90.00
#
_symmetry.space_group_name_H-M   'P 1'
#
loop_
_entity.id
_entity.type
_entity.pdbx_description
1 polymer ?
#
loop_
_entity_poly.entity_id
_entity_poly.type
_entity_poly.pdbx_seq_one_letter_code
_entity_poly.pdbx_strand_id
1 'polypeptide(L)' 'MPTEREITETVSLTRPDGRLNPAAVGWTRTPLHDTSGIGRGRVGWGRNKRWEYWAVCSPEWVV' A
#
# COMPACT_ATOMS: atom_id res chain seq x y z
N MET A 1 4.93 -0.58 -22.06
CA MET A 1 4.23 -0.41 -20.77
C MET A 1 4.35 1.07 -20.42
N PRO A 2 3.25 1.79 -20.14
CA PRO A 2 3.36 3.17 -19.71
C PRO A 2 4.13 3.24 -18.40
N THR A 3 4.98 4.25 -18.25
CA THR A 3 5.67 4.52 -16.99
C THR A 3 4.62 4.83 -15.92
N GLU A 4 4.63 4.07 -14.84
CA GLU A 4 3.73 4.29 -13.71
C GLU A 4 4.04 5.65 -13.04
N ARG A 5 3.00 6.40 -12.67
CA ARG A 5 3.11 7.76 -12.13
C ARG A 5 3.76 7.76 -10.73
N GLU A 6 4.66 8.72 -10.49
CA GLU A 6 5.13 9.05 -9.13
C GLU A 6 4.07 9.86 -8.37
N ILE A 7 3.80 9.47 -7.12
CA ILE A 7 2.95 10.19 -6.18
C ILE A 7 3.87 10.96 -5.23
N THR A 8 3.67 12.28 -5.16
CA THR A 8 4.53 13.20 -4.40
C THR A 8 3.79 13.87 -3.23
N GLU A 9 2.50 13.58 -3.05
CA GLU A 9 1.65 14.11 -1.98
C GLU A 9 0.94 12.96 -1.26
N THR A 10 0.55 13.18 0.00
CA THR A 10 -0.19 12.19 0.78
C THR A 10 -1.49 11.81 0.08
N VAL A 11 -1.78 10.51 -0.01
CA VAL A 11 -2.98 9.99 -0.66
C VAL A 11 -3.61 8.85 0.15
N SER A 12 -4.92 8.85 0.29
CA SER A 12 -5.62 7.70 0.89
C SER A 12 -5.67 6.54 -0.09
N LEU A 13 -5.25 5.35 0.34
CA LEU A 13 -5.23 4.15 -0.48
C LEU A 13 -6.65 3.70 -0.87
N THR A 14 -7.61 3.90 0.02
CA THR A 14 -9.00 3.48 -0.17
C THR A 14 -9.95 4.66 -0.17
N ARG A 15 -10.96 4.62 -1.02
CA ARG A 15 -12.11 5.53 -0.95
C ARG A 15 -13.00 5.19 0.27
N PRO A 16 -13.94 6.08 0.65
CA PRO A 16 -14.88 5.81 1.73
C PRO A 16 -15.73 4.52 1.56
N ASP A 17 -15.90 4.06 0.31
CA ASP A 17 -16.59 2.81 -0.02
C ASP A 17 -15.70 1.56 0.09
N GLY A 18 -14.45 1.70 0.55
CA GLY A 18 -13.48 0.62 0.72
C GLY A 18 -12.83 0.13 -0.58
N ARG A 19 -13.12 0.74 -1.73
CA ARG A 19 -12.47 0.41 -3.01
C ARG A 19 -11.12 1.12 -3.14
N LEU A 20 -10.24 0.57 -3.97
CA LEU A 20 -8.97 1.21 -4.32
C LEU A 20 -9.25 2.62 -4.87
N ASN A 21 -8.52 3.60 -4.36
CA ASN A 21 -8.51 4.95 -4.90
C ASN A 21 -7.62 4.99 -6.15
N PRO A 22 -8.14 5.28 -7.36
CA PRO A 22 -7.32 5.37 -8.57
C PRO A 22 -6.24 6.45 -8.50
N ALA A 23 -6.43 7.48 -7.67
CA ALA A 23 -5.39 8.48 -7.43
C ALA A 23 -4.19 7.93 -6.64
N ALA A 24 -4.35 6.79 -5.97
CA ALA A 24 -3.30 6.09 -5.24
C ALA A 24 -2.54 5.06 -6.11
N VAL A 25 -2.93 4.88 -7.39
CA VAL A 25 -2.24 4.02 -8.35
C VAL A 25 -0.98 4.73 -8.85
N GLY A 26 0.17 4.12 -8.61
CA GLY A 26 1.46 4.76 -8.77
C GLY A 26 2.49 4.19 -7.80
N TRP A 27 3.61 4.88 -7.69
CA TRP A 27 4.68 4.57 -6.75
C TRP A 27 5.12 5.83 -5.98
N THR A 28 5.73 5.65 -4.82
CA THR A 28 6.26 6.74 -3.98
C THR A 28 7.71 6.45 -3.59
N ARG A 29 8.51 7.50 -3.41
CA ARG A 29 9.88 7.38 -2.85
C ARG A 29 9.91 7.32 -1.33
N THR A 30 8.85 7.80 -0.69
CA THR A 30 8.67 7.85 0.75
C THR A 30 7.25 7.37 1.11
N PRO A 31 6.97 7.05 2.38
CA PRO A 31 5.62 6.62 2.79
C PRO A 31 4.60 7.77 2.69
N LEU A 32 3.83 7.83 1.59
CA LEU A 32 2.79 8.84 1.35
C LEU A 32 1.37 8.24 1.30
N HIS A 33 1.23 6.92 1.26
CA HIS A 33 -0.07 6.25 1.26
C HIS A 33 -0.62 6.14 2.68
N ASP A 34 -1.76 6.79 2.93
CA ASP A 34 -2.58 6.50 4.11
C ASP A 34 -3.32 5.18 3.90
N THR A 35 -2.98 4.19 4.71
CA THR A 35 -3.53 2.83 4.70
C THR A 35 -4.58 2.61 5.80
N SER A 36 -4.94 3.65 6.55
CA SER A 36 -5.86 3.55 7.68
C SER A 36 -7.25 3.01 7.31
N GLY A 37 -7.68 3.17 6.05
CA GLY A 37 -8.96 2.64 5.55
C GLY A 37 -8.98 1.14 5.24
N ILE A 38 -7.83 0.46 5.17
CA ILE A 38 -7.77 -0.98 4.86
C ILE A 38 -8.38 -1.79 6.01
N GLY A 39 -9.25 -2.75 5.68
CA GLY A 39 -9.73 -3.74 6.63
C GLY A 39 -10.71 -3.19 7.68
N ARG A 40 -11.22 -1.96 7.52
CA ARG A 40 -12.20 -1.37 8.44
C ARG A 40 -13.64 -1.66 8.02
N GLY A 41 -14.51 -1.81 9.02
CA GLY A 41 -15.95 -1.91 8.85
C GLY A 41 -16.39 -3.09 7.96
N ARG A 42 -17.58 -2.97 7.36
CA ARG A 42 -18.19 -4.02 6.52
C ARG A 42 -17.37 -4.34 5.26
N VAL A 43 -16.57 -3.39 4.79
CA VAL A 43 -15.76 -3.51 3.57
C VAL A 43 -14.42 -4.21 3.79
N GLY A 44 -14.03 -4.43 5.04
CA GLY A 44 -12.75 -5.07 5.41
C GLY A 44 -12.76 -6.60 5.44
N TRP A 45 -13.93 -7.21 5.66
CA TRP A 45 -14.04 -8.66 5.87
C TRP A 45 -13.70 -9.45 4.59
N GLY A 46 -12.73 -10.36 4.67
CA GLY A 46 -12.26 -11.15 3.52
C GLY A 46 -11.42 -10.38 2.50
N ARG A 47 -11.13 -9.09 2.72
CA ARG A 47 -10.39 -8.22 1.77
C ARG A 47 -9.04 -7.73 2.31
N ASN A 48 -8.78 -7.87 3.62
CA ASN A 48 -7.48 -7.60 4.21
C ASN A 48 -6.75 -8.93 4.48
N LYS A 49 -5.56 -9.07 3.89
CA LYS A 49 -4.66 -10.19 4.14
C LYS A 49 -3.47 -9.69 4.94
N ARG A 50 -3.36 -10.12 6.21
CA ARG A 50 -2.21 -9.80 7.06
C ARG A 50 -1.08 -10.78 6.77
N TRP A 51 0.08 -10.25 6.45
CA TRP A 51 1.34 -11.00 6.37
C TRP A 51 2.34 -10.32 7.27
N GLU A 52 3.17 -11.12 7.93
CA GLU A 52 4.37 -10.60 8.55
C GLU A 52 5.52 -10.78 7.57
N TYR A 53 6.10 -9.66 7.16
CA TYR A 53 7.29 -9.67 6.32
C TYR A 53 8.52 -9.49 7.21
N TRP A 54 9.42 -10.46 7.13
CA TRP A 54 10.71 -10.42 7.80
C TRP A 54 11.80 -10.29 6.72
N ALA A 55 12.47 -9.14 6.69
CA ALA A 55 13.68 -8.94 5.91
C ALA A 55 14.89 -8.92 6.83
N VAL A 56 15.72 -9.94 6.72
CA VAL A 56 17.06 -9.94 7.33
C VAL A 56 18.05 -9.62 6.23
N CYS A 57 18.61 -8.41 6.25
CA CYS A 57 19.67 -8.00 5.33
C CYS A 57 21.01 -8.00 6.05
N SER A 58 21.83 -9.02 5.78
CA SER A 58 23.20 -9.14 6.27
C SER A 58 24.12 -9.61 5.14
N PRO A 59 25.35 -9.06 5.03
CA PRO A 59 26.34 -9.52 4.06
C PRO A 59 26.66 -11.03 4.15
N GLU A 60 26.43 -11.66 5.30
CA GLU A 60 26.73 -13.07 5.54
C GLU A 60 25.63 -14.02 5.06
N TRP A 61 24.38 -13.53 4.95
CA TRP A 61 23.19 -14.38 4.80
C TRP A 61 22.33 -14.05 3.57
N VAL A 62 22.59 -12.95 2.89
CA VAL A 62 21.90 -12.55 1.66
C VAL A 62 22.89 -12.60 0.49
N VAL A 63 22.70 -13.57 -0.41
CA VAL A 63 23.49 -13.77 -1.66
C VAL A 63 22.76 -13.14 -2.84
#